data_AF-A0A6M4IZW5-F1
#
_entry.id   AF-A0A6M4IZW5-F1
#
_cell.length_a   1.000
_cell.length_b   1.000
_cell.length_c   1.000
_cell.angle_alpha   90.00
_cell.angle_beta   90.00
_cell.angle_gamma   90.00
#
_symmetry.space_group_name_H-M   'P 1'
#
loop_
_entity.id
_entity.type
_entity.pdbx_description
1 polymer ?
#
loop_
_entity_poly.entity_id
_entity_poly.type
_entity_poly.pdbx_seq_one_letter_code
_entity_poly.pdbx_strand_id
1 'polypeptide(L)'
;MSASRHWRELVRSPVFGLLVIVTVALVVIRVPLLVLGDTWYNLVLGREVAAAGVITRNALTEQGFGVSVVDIQWVSHLGLYGIVKLAGLPGMVLVGATLLIGTIVSAAAVAVRRGATESRTLLVVLFALIGMASQFVLRAQSIAFPFLAFFPLVLSGDVRAPRRTTWLLLPAAILWANVHGSVLLAPVFAVLAAVARMLDAVREHRPVAGRLLVRDVVLTLSLTLAVFITPYGSDVVRYYEQTVGNPAFREYISEWYPLSFERVPAATLFVCAVVVLVVRGARTMESFTLLTIGLLSAMAIMSARYATPLALAAIGLLPVVLDEALGSRIRIEPDALLRRVSRIGVPAAAGLLLFGVPLLSHYTLNRPDGIRLSDQVAREAIPGRRLLVDEVQADRLLWYHPSLIGRVAHDVRVETLPISYLDSLGRTYARPDGRLAAAFLGGFDLVVVDRRVHEQLAIHLEHDPGYVEFGRDADVSAFLRR
;
A
#
# COMPACT_ATOMS: atom_id res chain seq x y z
N MET A 1 27.43 -1.61 -23.72
CA MET A 1 28.30 -0.52 -23.19
C MET A 1 27.58 0.81 -22.91
N SER A 2 26.37 1.09 -23.44
CA SER A 2 25.65 2.36 -23.21
C SER A 2 24.95 2.47 -21.83
N ALA A 3 24.27 1.42 -21.36
CA ALA A 3 23.47 1.47 -20.12
C ALA A 3 24.30 1.68 -18.84
N SER A 4 25.51 1.13 -18.76
CA SER A 4 26.41 1.27 -17.60
C SER A 4 27.07 2.65 -17.52
N ARG A 5 27.18 3.36 -18.65
CA ARG A 5 27.67 4.75 -18.67
C ARG A 5 26.61 5.72 -18.17
N HIS A 6 25.37 5.55 -18.64
CA HIS A 6 24.23 6.35 -18.22
C HIS A 6 23.89 6.18 -16.74
N TRP A 7 23.99 4.96 -16.19
CA TRP A 7 23.87 4.73 -14.73
C TRP A 7 24.93 5.50 -13.93
N ARG A 8 26.19 5.50 -14.39
CA ARG A 8 27.27 6.22 -13.71
C ARG A 8 27.10 7.73 -13.77
N GLU A 9 26.54 8.26 -14.85
CA GLU A 9 26.23 9.69 -15.00
C GLU A 9 25.09 10.10 -14.06
N LEU A 10 24.01 9.31 -13.99
CA LEU A 10 22.87 9.56 -13.12
C LEU A 10 23.24 9.54 -11.63
N VAL A 11 24.04 8.55 -11.19
CA VAL A 11 24.50 8.45 -9.79
C VAL A 11 25.44 9.62 -9.42
N ARG A 12 26.10 10.22 -10.40
CA ARG A 12 26.96 11.41 -10.20
C ARG A 12 26.17 12.73 -10.25
N SER A 13 24.89 12.70 -10.63
CA SER A 13 24.07 13.90 -10.65
C SER A 13 23.78 14.39 -9.22
N PRO A 14 24.05 15.67 -8.92
CA PRO A 14 23.69 16.26 -7.65
C PRO A 14 22.18 16.36 -7.41
N VAL A 15 21.40 16.62 -8.46
CA VAL A 15 19.93 16.74 -8.38
C VAL A 15 19.31 15.37 -8.14
N PHE A 16 19.81 14.34 -8.83
CA PHE A 16 19.38 12.97 -8.57
C PHE A 16 19.80 12.48 -7.18
N GLY A 17 20.99 12.87 -6.70
CA GLY A 17 21.40 12.62 -5.32
C GLY A 17 20.49 13.28 -4.30
N LEU A 18 20.05 14.52 -4.52
CA LEU A 18 19.06 15.19 -3.67
C LEU A 18 17.72 14.44 -3.64
N LEU A 19 17.26 13.93 -4.79
CA LEU A 19 16.06 13.10 -4.88
C LEU A 19 16.16 11.87 -3.95
N VAL A 20 17.29 11.16 -4.01
CA VAL A 20 17.55 10.00 -3.13
C VAL A 20 17.52 10.42 -1.66
N ILE A 21 18.23 11.50 -1.31
CA ILE A 21 18.30 12.02 0.06
C ILE A 21 16.90 12.34 0.60
N VAL A 22 16.10 13.10 -0.16
CA VAL A 22 14.76 13.51 0.27
C VAL A 22 13.83 12.31 0.38
N THR A 23 13.90 11.36 -0.56
CA THR A 23 13.10 10.14 -0.50
C THR A 23 13.42 9.32 0.75
N VAL A 24 14.70 9.11 1.05
CA VAL A 24 15.13 8.41 2.27
C VAL A 24 14.69 9.17 3.52
N ALA A 25 14.92 10.48 3.58
CA ALA A 25 14.57 11.29 4.74
C ALA A 25 13.05 11.22 5.05
N LEU A 26 12.20 11.30 4.02
CA LEU A 26 10.75 11.20 4.18
C LEU A 26 10.32 9.81 4.66
N VAL A 27 10.94 8.74 4.16
CA VAL A 27 10.66 7.38 4.66
C VAL A 27 11.11 7.24 6.12
N VAL A 28 12.29 7.75 6.48
CA VAL A 28 12.83 7.68 7.84
C VAL A 28 11.95 8.42 8.85
N ILE A 29 11.49 9.64 8.51
CA ILE A 29 10.57 10.41 9.35
C ILE A 29 9.27 9.64 9.62
N ARG A 30 8.87 8.76 8.70
CA ARG A 30 7.64 7.96 8.79
C ARG A 30 7.84 6.58 9.42
N VAL A 31 9.06 6.18 9.79
CA VAL A 31 9.34 4.87 10.40
C VAL A 31 8.40 4.50 11.56
N PRO A 32 8.08 5.40 12.51
CA PRO A 32 7.16 5.07 13.59
C PRO A 32 5.74 4.68 13.13
N LEU A 33 5.36 5.09 11.91
CA LEU A 33 4.06 4.83 11.30
C LEU A 33 4.09 3.70 10.27
N LEU A 34 5.27 3.11 9.99
CA LEU A 34 5.40 2.05 8.99
C LEU A 34 4.77 0.73 9.44
N VAL A 35 4.63 0.48 10.75
CA VAL A 35 4.05 -0.76 11.30
C VAL A 35 2.78 -0.40 12.07
N LEU A 36 1.66 -0.40 11.35
CA LEU A 36 0.32 -0.08 11.85
C LEU A 36 -0.72 -0.95 11.14
N GLY A 37 -1.89 -1.10 11.76
CA GLY A 37 -3.08 -1.77 11.20
C GLY A 37 -2.74 -3.10 10.52
N ASP A 38 -3.03 -3.18 9.22
CA ASP A 38 -2.82 -4.35 8.37
C ASP A 38 -1.43 -4.99 8.47
N THR A 39 -0.39 -4.27 8.90
CA THR A 39 0.95 -4.86 9.07
C THR A 39 0.92 -6.12 9.94
N TRP A 40 0.17 -6.08 11.04
CA TRP A 40 0.05 -7.22 11.95
C TRP A 40 -0.78 -8.33 11.34
N TYR A 41 -1.86 -7.99 10.65
CA TYR A 41 -2.69 -8.93 9.88
C TYR A 41 -1.84 -9.74 8.88
N ASN A 42 -0.96 -9.05 8.14
CA ASN A 42 -0.04 -9.70 7.20
C ASN A 42 0.88 -10.72 7.91
N LEU A 43 1.33 -10.43 9.13
CA LEU A 43 2.19 -11.32 9.92
C LEU A 43 1.44 -12.50 10.51
N VAL A 44 0.24 -12.28 11.02
CA VAL A 44 -0.63 -13.34 11.57
C VAL A 44 -0.99 -14.34 10.47
N LEU A 45 -1.45 -13.86 9.32
CA LEU A 45 -1.72 -14.73 8.18
C LEU A 45 -0.46 -15.38 7.63
N GLY A 46 0.68 -14.69 7.63
CA GLY A 46 1.95 -15.28 7.18
C GLY A 46 2.36 -16.47 8.04
N ARG A 47 2.12 -16.40 9.35
CA ARG A 47 2.29 -17.52 10.27
C ARG A 47 1.29 -18.65 10.01
N GLU A 48 0.04 -18.32 9.74
CA GLU A 48 -0.99 -19.32 9.43
C GLU A 48 -0.69 -20.05 8.12
N VAL A 49 -0.32 -19.32 7.06
CA VAL A 49 0.13 -19.89 5.77
C VAL A 49 1.35 -20.78 5.97
N ALA A 50 2.34 -20.35 6.76
CA ALA A 50 3.52 -21.15 7.05
C ALA A 50 3.20 -22.44 7.82
N ALA A 51 2.16 -22.45 8.64
CA ALA A 51 1.77 -23.60 9.45
C ALA A 51 0.81 -24.57 8.74
N ALA A 52 -0.16 -24.03 7.99
CA ALA A 52 -1.29 -24.79 7.44
C ALA A 52 -1.35 -24.81 5.90
N GLY A 53 -0.53 -24.00 5.22
CA GLY A 53 -0.58 -23.84 3.77
C GLY A 53 -1.66 -22.87 3.31
N VAL A 54 -2.34 -23.19 2.21
CA VAL A 54 -3.36 -22.31 1.60
C VAL A 54 -4.56 -22.14 2.55
N ILE A 55 -4.89 -20.89 2.88
CA ILE A 55 -5.97 -20.54 3.82
C ILE A 55 -7.28 -20.39 3.06
N THR A 56 -8.27 -21.23 3.34
CA THR A 56 -9.59 -21.21 2.67
C THR A 56 -10.74 -20.85 3.59
N ARG A 57 -10.50 -20.82 4.91
CA ARG A 57 -11.48 -20.49 5.94
C ARG A 57 -10.82 -19.66 7.03
N ASN A 58 -11.57 -18.75 7.64
CA ASN A 58 -11.12 -18.01 8.80
C ASN A 58 -11.12 -18.92 10.04
N ALA A 59 -9.94 -19.18 10.60
CA ALA A 59 -9.75 -19.91 11.85
C ALA A 59 -9.30 -19.02 13.03
N LEU A 60 -9.12 -17.70 12.81
CA LEU A 60 -8.48 -16.81 13.77
C LEU A 60 -9.46 -16.16 14.75
N THR A 61 -10.66 -15.79 14.30
CA THR A 61 -11.59 -14.94 15.05
C THR A 61 -12.93 -15.61 15.31
N GLU A 62 -13.58 -15.23 16.42
CA GLU A 62 -14.84 -15.84 16.87
C GLU A 62 -15.99 -15.57 15.89
N GLN A 63 -16.21 -14.30 15.52
CA GLN A 63 -17.36 -13.89 14.71
C GLN A 63 -17.26 -14.34 13.25
N GLY A 64 -16.03 -14.39 12.73
CA GLY A 64 -15.76 -14.84 11.37
C GLY A 64 -15.45 -16.34 11.25
N PHE A 65 -15.56 -17.11 12.35
CA PHE A 65 -15.08 -18.49 12.38
C PHE A 65 -15.73 -19.37 11.30
N GLY A 66 -14.90 -20.10 10.55
CA GLY A 66 -15.34 -21.03 9.51
C GLY A 66 -15.81 -20.39 8.20
N VAL A 67 -15.98 -19.05 8.17
CA VAL A 67 -16.33 -18.29 6.96
C VAL A 67 -15.24 -18.51 5.90
N SER A 68 -15.66 -18.77 4.66
CA SER A 68 -14.73 -19.00 3.56
C SER A 68 -14.01 -17.69 3.20
N VAL A 69 -12.68 -17.76 3.08
CA VAL A 69 -11.82 -16.64 2.74
C VAL A 69 -10.94 -16.99 1.55
N VAL A 70 -10.49 -15.95 0.85
CA VAL A 70 -9.56 -16.05 -0.27
C VAL A 70 -8.37 -15.13 0.03
N ASP A 71 -7.24 -15.70 0.41
CA ASP A 71 -6.02 -14.92 0.68
C ASP A 71 -5.15 -14.80 -0.57
N ILE A 72 -5.53 -13.91 -1.48
CA ILE A 72 -4.77 -13.64 -2.71
C ILE A 72 -3.36 -13.05 -2.47
N GLN A 73 -3.06 -12.62 -1.24
CA GLN A 73 -1.81 -11.95 -0.86
C GLN A 73 -0.93 -12.85 0.02
N TRP A 74 -1.16 -14.16 -0.02
CA TRP A 74 -0.46 -15.16 0.77
C TRP A 74 1.08 -15.14 0.60
N VAL A 75 1.61 -14.83 -0.59
CA VAL A 75 3.08 -14.72 -0.79
C VAL A 75 3.63 -13.51 -0.05
N SER A 76 2.89 -12.40 -0.02
CA SER A 76 3.27 -11.23 0.76
C SER A 76 3.28 -11.55 2.25
N HIS A 77 2.23 -12.20 2.74
CA HIS A 77 2.13 -12.63 4.13
C HIS A 77 3.29 -13.54 4.53
N LEU A 78 3.53 -14.59 3.75
CA LEU A 78 4.60 -15.55 3.99
C LEU A 78 5.99 -14.88 3.92
N GLY A 79 6.19 -13.98 2.96
CA GLY A 79 7.43 -13.22 2.81
C GLY A 79 7.72 -12.31 4.01
N LEU A 80 6.73 -11.51 4.43
CA LEU A 80 6.85 -10.63 5.59
C LEU A 80 7.09 -11.42 6.87
N TYR A 81 6.34 -12.50 7.09
CA TYR A 81 6.54 -13.41 8.22
C TYR A 81 7.95 -14.01 8.22
N GLY A 82 8.42 -14.50 7.07
CA GLY A 82 9.77 -15.04 6.91
C GLY A 82 10.85 -14.03 7.24
N ILE A 83 10.71 -12.78 6.81
CA ILE A 83 11.65 -11.70 7.15
C ILE A 83 11.64 -11.43 8.66
N VAL A 84 10.47 -11.36 9.30
CA VAL A 84 10.39 -11.16 10.76
C VAL A 84 11.01 -12.34 11.52
N LYS A 85 10.85 -13.57 11.03
CA LYS A 85 11.51 -14.75 11.61
C LYS A 85 13.04 -14.70 11.51
N LEU A 86 13.58 -14.15 10.43
CA LEU A 86 15.03 -14.10 10.19
C LEU A 86 15.71 -12.87 10.81
N ALA A 87 15.05 -11.71 10.79
CA ALA A 87 15.66 -10.42 11.10
C ALA A 87 14.80 -9.53 12.02
N GLY A 88 13.70 -10.06 12.56
CA GLY A 88 12.76 -9.34 13.41
C GLY A 88 11.97 -8.26 12.68
N LEU A 89 11.13 -7.55 13.43
CA LEU A 89 10.38 -6.39 12.91
C LEU A 89 11.29 -5.31 12.30
N PRO A 90 12.47 -4.97 12.87
CA PRO A 90 13.38 -3.99 12.25
C PRO A 90 13.87 -4.41 10.86
N GLY A 91 14.15 -5.70 10.65
CA GLY A 91 14.52 -6.23 9.34
C GLY A 91 13.39 -6.12 8.32
N MET A 92 12.15 -6.38 8.75
CA MET A 92 10.96 -6.20 7.91
C MET A 92 10.81 -4.74 7.47
N VAL A 93 10.93 -3.78 8.41
CA VAL A 93 10.86 -2.35 8.10
C VAL A 93 11.97 -1.93 7.14
N LEU A 94 13.20 -2.42 7.33
CA LEU A 94 14.31 -2.17 6.43
C LEU A 94 14.01 -2.65 5.00
N VAL A 95 13.58 -3.91 4.85
CA VAL A 95 13.25 -4.48 3.53
C VAL A 95 12.13 -3.69 2.86
N GLY A 96 11.05 -3.38 3.59
CA GLY A 96 9.94 -2.58 3.10
C GLY A 96 10.36 -1.17 2.66
N ALA A 97 11.16 -0.48 3.47
CA ALA A 97 11.70 0.83 3.15
C ALA A 97 12.61 0.79 1.91
N THR A 98 13.52 -0.19 1.84
CA THR A 98 14.38 -0.40 0.66
C THR A 98 13.57 -0.66 -0.59
N LEU A 99 12.49 -1.45 -0.51
CA LEU A 99 11.64 -1.75 -1.65
C LEU A 99 10.90 -0.51 -2.15
N LEU A 100 10.33 0.29 -1.25
CA LEU A 100 9.66 1.56 -1.58
C LEU A 100 10.63 2.56 -2.22
N ILE A 101 11.76 2.82 -1.55
CA ILE A 101 12.79 3.76 -2.03
C ILE A 101 13.34 3.28 -3.38
N GLY A 102 13.66 1.98 -3.49
CA GLY A 102 14.14 1.37 -4.72
C GLY A 102 13.14 1.50 -5.87
N THR A 103 11.85 1.35 -5.61
CA THR A 103 10.78 1.53 -6.60
C THR A 103 10.73 2.97 -7.11
N ILE A 104 10.69 3.96 -6.20
CA ILE A 104 10.63 5.39 -6.53
C ILE A 104 11.89 5.82 -7.31
N VAL A 105 13.07 5.47 -6.81
CA VAL A 105 14.36 5.82 -7.43
C VAL A 105 14.50 5.16 -8.81
N SER A 106 14.04 3.92 -8.96
CA SER A 106 14.06 3.22 -10.25
C SER A 106 13.10 3.85 -11.26
N ALA A 107 11.88 4.20 -10.85
CA ALA A 107 10.91 4.89 -11.71
C ALA A 107 11.43 6.27 -12.15
N ALA A 108 12.01 7.04 -11.21
CA ALA A 108 12.65 8.32 -11.50
C ALA A 108 13.84 8.17 -12.47
N ALA A 109 14.69 7.16 -12.27
CA ALA A 109 15.81 6.86 -13.17
C ALA A 109 15.33 6.51 -14.59
N VAL A 110 14.20 5.80 -14.70
CA VAL A 110 13.56 5.51 -16.00
C VAL A 110 13.04 6.79 -16.66
N ALA A 111 12.44 7.72 -15.91
CA ALA A 111 11.99 9.00 -16.45
C ALA A 111 13.15 9.82 -17.02
N VAL A 112 14.25 9.96 -16.27
CA VAL A 112 15.45 10.70 -16.72
C VAL A 112 16.06 10.06 -17.96
N ARG A 113 16.12 8.73 -18.02
CA ARG A 113 16.58 7.98 -19.22
C ARG A 113 15.73 8.20 -20.46
N ARG A 114 14.47 8.59 -20.29
CA ARG A 114 13.55 8.91 -21.38
C ARG A 114 13.64 10.36 -21.82
N GLY A 115 14.57 11.12 -21.26
CA GLY A 115 14.81 12.52 -21.64
C GLY A 115 14.21 13.54 -20.68
N ALA A 116 13.59 13.11 -19.57
CA ALA A 116 13.13 14.06 -18.55
C ALA A 116 14.33 14.73 -17.88
N THR A 117 14.19 16.01 -17.56
CA THR A 117 15.13 16.72 -16.70
C THR A 117 15.03 16.21 -15.27
N GLU A 118 16.16 16.21 -14.57
CA GLU A 118 16.24 15.75 -13.19
C GLU A 118 15.42 16.65 -12.26
N SER A 119 15.30 17.94 -12.57
CA SER A 119 14.52 18.91 -11.80
C SER A 119 13.01 18.63 -11.87
N ARG A 120 12.47 18.31 -13.06
CA ARG A 120 11.06 17.90 -13.19
C ARG A 120 10.81 16.54 -12.58
N THR A 121 11.76 15.63 -12.73
CA THR A 121 11.67 14.32 -12.08
C THR A 121 11.60 14.46 -10.56
N LEU A 122 12.46 15.28 -9.95
CA LEU A 122 12.42 15.59 -8.52
C LEU A 122 11.07 16.19 -8.13
N LEU A 123 10.56 17.17 -8.87
CA LEU A 123 9.27 17.81 -8.58
C LEU A 123 8.11 16.81 -8.59
N VAL A 124 8.04 15.95 -9.61
CA VAL A 124 7.01 14.91 -9.69
C VAL A 124 7.16 13.91 -8.55
N VAL A 125 8.38 13.50 -8.19
CA VAL A 125 8.63 12.62 -7.04
C VAL A 125 8.13 13.25 -5.74
N LEU A 126 8.40 14.53 -5.49
CA LEU A 126 7.93 15.21 -4.28
C LEU A 126 6.40 15.23 -4.20
N PHE A 127 5.72 15.59 -5.30
CA PHE A 127 4.26 15.58 -5.36
C PHE A 127 3.68 14.17 -5.23
N ALA A 128 4.30 13.18 -5.87
CA ALA A 128 3.91 11.78 -5.76
C ALA A 128 4.02 11.29 -4.32
N LEU A 129 5.14 11.57 -3.62
CA LEU A 129 5.36 11.22 -2.21
C LEU A 129 4.28 11.82 -1.30
N ILE A 130 3.89 13.07 -1.54
CA ILE A 130 2.76 13.71 -0.83
C ILE A 130 1.46 12.94 -1.11
N GLY A 131 1.21 12.61 -2.38
CA GLY A 131 -0.02 11.92 -2.81
C GLY A 131 -0.22 10.53 -2.20
N MET A 132 0.88 9.78 -1.98
CA MET A 132 0.85 8.46 -1.36
C MET A 132 1.23 8.45 0.13
N ALA A 133 1.34 9.61 0.77
CA ALA A 133 1.87 9.71 2.13
C ALA A 133 1.01 8.99 3.19
N SER A 134 -0.31 8.88 2.99
CA SER A 134 -1.21 8.12 3.88
C SER A 134 -1.06 6.61 3.72
N GLN A 135 -0.33 6.16 2.70
CA GLN A 135 -0.15 4.75 2.34
C GLN A 135 1.27 4.26 2.69
N PHE A 136 2.02 5.05 3.47
CA PHE A 136 3.33 4.68 4.02
C PHE A 136 3.14 3.79 5.25
N VAL A 137 2.54 2.62 5.01
CA VAL A 137 2.37 1.55 5.98
C VAL A 137 2.86 0.28 5.29
N LEU A 138 3.58 -0.56 6.02
CA LEU A 138 4.16 -1.79 5.49
C LEU A 138 3.13 -2.91 5.51
N ARG A 139 2.57 -3.19 4.35
CA ARG A 139 1.58 -4.26 4.14
C ARG A 139 1.85 -4.98 2.82
N ALA A 140 1.07 -5.99 2.49
CA ALA A 140 1.17 -6.68 1.19
C ALA A 140 1.20 -5.72 -0.01
N GLN A 141 0.44 -4.61 0.04
CA GLN A 141 0.49 -3.59 -1.01
C GLN A 141 1.89 -3.01 -1.23
N SER A 142 2.70 -2.85 -0.18
CA SER A 142 4.06 -2.32 -0.28
C SER A 142 4.96 -3.23 -1.11
N ILE A 143 4.72 -4.55 -1.05
CA ILE A 143 5.40 -5.55 -1.89
C ILE A 143 4.92 -5.45 -3.35
N ALA A 144 3.72 -4.93 -3.58
CA ALA A 144 3.16 -4.69 -4.91
C ALA A 144 3.69 -3.43 -5.61
N PHE A 145 4.33 -2.49 -4.89
CA PHE A 145 4.80 -1.22 -5.46
C PHE A 145 5.73 -1.37 -6.67
N PRO A 146 6.72 -2.30 -6.67
CA PRO A 146 7.55 -2.53 -7.85
C PRO A 146 6.73 -2.89 -9.09
N PHE A 147 5.68 -3.72 -8.96
CA PHE A 147 4.82 -4.09 -10.09
C PHE A 147 3.99 -2.91 -10.59
N LEU A 148 3.42 -2.13 -9.66
CA LEU A 148 2.66 -0.91 -9.97
C LEU A 148 3.49 0.13 -10.74
N ALA A 149 4.80 0.21 -10.51
CA ALA A 149 5.69 1.05 -11.31
C ALA A 149 6.16 0.34 -12.60
N PHE A 150 6.53 -0.95 -12.51
CA PHE A 150 7.13 -1.72 -13.60
C PHE A 150 6.20 -1.85 -14.82
N PHE A 151 4.94 -2.21 -14.62
CA PHE A 151 3.98 -2.44 -15.71
C PHE A 151 3.77 -1.21 -16.60
N PRO A 152 3.33 -0.05 -16.07
CA PRO A 152 3.12 1.13 -16.91
C PRO A 152 4.43 1.61 -17.55
N LEU A 153 5.58 1.44 -16.87
CA LEU A 153 6.86 1.82 -17.46
C LEU A 153 7.24 0.92 -18.63
N VAL A 154 7.17 -0.41 -18.49
CA VAL A 154 7.47 -1.32 -19.60
C VAL A 154 6.52 -1.11 -20.77
N LEU A 155 5.23 -1.00 -20.52
CA LEU A 155 4.21 -0.80 -21.56
C LEU A 155 4.34 0.54 -22.28
N SER A 156 4.67 1.62 -21.56
CA SER A 156 4.99 2.91 -22.18
C SER A 156 6.22 2.82 -23.11
N GLY A 157 7.19 1.94 -22.80
CA GLY A 157 8.31 1.67 -23.72
C GLY A 157 7.87 0.82 -24.92
N ASP A 158 7.00 -0.15 -24.68
CA ASP A 158 6.51 -1.09 -25.68
C ASP A 158 5.61 -0.46 -26.74
N VAL A 159 4.76 0.50 -26.34
CA VAL A 159 3.90 1.25 -27.27
C VAL A 159 4.74 1.95 -28.34
N ARG A 160 5.86 2.58 -27.95
CA ARG A 160 6.79 3.23 -28.88
C ARG A 160 7.62 2.25 -29.70
N ALA A 161 8.18 1.24 -29.04
CA ALA A 161 9.08 0.28 -29.67
C ALA A 161 8.85 -1.11 -29.06
N PRO A 162 8.03 -1.96 -29.70
CA PRO A 162 7.74 -3.31 -29.22
C PRO A 162 9.02 -4.12 -28.96
N ARG A 163 9.12 -4.73 -27.79
CA ARG A 163 10.29 -5.57 -27.42
C ARG A 163 9.86 -6.95 -26.96
N ARG A 164 10.74 -7.94 -27.15
CA ARG A 164 10.55 -9.29 -26.60
C ARG A 164 10.54 -9.28 -25.06
N THR A 165 11.27 -8.35 -24.44
CA THR A 165 11.32 -8.18 -22.99
C THR A 165 9.98 -7.83 -22.36
N THR A 166 9.01 -7.33 -23.13
CA THR A 166 7.63 -7.05 -22.65
C THR A 166 6.92 -8.32 -22.17
N TRP A 167 7.31 -9.50 -22.68
CA TRP A 167 6.78 -10.78 -22.18
C TRP A 167 7.22 -11.11 -20.75
N LEU A 168 8.20 -10.40 -20.17
CA LEU A 168 8.50 -10.49 -18.74
C LEU A 168 7.35 -9.98 -17.86
N LEU A 169 6.39 -9.25 -18.43
CA LEU A 169 5.16 -8.87 -17.73
C LEU A 169 4.31 -10.08 -17.35
N LEU A 170 4.37 -11.20 -18.09
CA LEU A 170 3.60 -12.40 -17.77
C LEU A 170 4.08 -13.07 -16.46
N PRO A 171 5.35 -13.50 -16.31
CA PRO A 171 5.80 -14.05 -15.03
C PRO A 171 5.70 -13.02 -13.90
N ALA A 172 5.86 -11.73 -14.18
CA ALA A 172 5.64 -10.68 -13.19
C ALA A 172 4.16 -10.60 -12.74
N ALA A 173 3.19 -10.74 -13.65
CA ALA A 173 1.76 -10.74 -13.32
C ALA A 173 1.37 -11.99 -12.51
N ILE A 174 1.93 -13.16 -12.84
CA ILE A 174 1.71 -14.40 -12.08
C ILE A 174 2.20 -14.22 -10.63
N LEU A 175 3.40 -13.68 -10.46
CA LEU A 175 3.92 -13.38 -9.13
C LEU A 175 3.05 -12.34 -8.42
N TRP A 176 2.67 -11.26 -9.13
CA TRP A 176 1.84 -10.19 -8.57
C TRP A 176 0.47 -10.70 -8.12
N ALA A 177 -0.14 -11.64 -8.85
CA ALA A 177 -1.44 -12.24 -8.51
C ALA A 177 -1.44 -12.98 -7.18
N ASN A 178 -0.27 -13.41 -6.71
CA ASN A 178 -0.08 -14.08 -5.42
C ASN A 178 0.46 -13.13 -4.32
N VAL A 179 0.87 -11.92 -4.70
CA VAL A 179 1.41 -10.88 -3.83
C VAL A 179 0.32 -9.91 -3.38
N HIS A 180 -0.55 -9.46 -4.29
CA HIS A 180 -1.56 -8.45 -3.96
C HIS A 180 -2.68 -8.32 -5.00
N GLY A 181 -3.89 -7.96 -4.54
CA GLY A 181 -5.08 -7.83 -5.39
C GLY A 181 -5.07 -6.71 -6.43
N SER A 182 -4.09 -5.81 -6.37
CA SER A 182 -3.92 -4.79 -7.40
C SER A 182 -3.49 -5.35 -8.77
N VAL A 183 -3.22 -6.66 -8.89
CA VAL A 183 -2.90 -7.32 -10.15
C VAL A 183 -3.94 -7.09 -11.26
N LEU A 184 -5.19 -6.77 -10.93
CA LEU A 184 -6.20 -6.38 -11.94
C LEU A 184 -5.76 -5.20 -12.81
N LEU A 185 -4.82 -4.37 -12.34
CA LEU A 185 -4.25 -3.30 -13.15
C LEU A 185 -3.34 -3.83 -14.28
N ALA A 186 -2.78 -5.05 -14.19
CA ALA A 186 -1.94 -5.64 -15.23
C ALA A 186 -2.66 -5.79 -16.58
N PRO A 187 -3.81 -6.50 -16.68
CA PRO A 187 -4.55 -6.58 -17.94
C PRO A 187 -5.11 -5.21 -18.36
N VAL A 188 -5.51 -4.36 -17.42
CA VAL A 188 -5.96 -2.99 -17.71
C VAL A 188 -4.88 -2.20 -18.43
N PHE A 189 -3.65 -2.17 -17.91
CA PHE A 189 -2.55 -1.47 -18.57
C PHE A 189 -2.25 -2.04 -19.96
N ALA A 190 -2.37 -3.36 -20.16
CA ALA A 190 -2.18 -3.97 -21.47
C ALA A 190 -3.25 -3.54 -22.49
N VAL A 191 -4.52 -3.46 -22.07
CA VAL A 191 -5.60 -2.89 -22.88
C VAL A 191 -5.31 -1.43 -23.22
N LEU A 192 -4.92 -0.62 -22.23
CA LEU A 192 -4.57 0.78 -22.47
C LEU A 192 -3.40 0.93 -23.44
N ALA A 193 -2.42 0.03 -23.40
CA ALA A 193 -1.30 0.01 -24.35
C ALA A 193 -1.74 -0.33 -25.77
N ALA A 194 -2.60 -1.34 -25.94
CA ALA A 194 -3.16 -1.71 -27.23
C ALA A 194 -3.99 -0.56 -27.84
N VAL A 195 -4.87 0.04 -27.04
CA VAL A 195 -5.69 1.20 -27.46
C VAL A 195 -4.81 2.40 -27.78
N ALA A 196 -3.83 2.71 -26.93
CA ALA A 196 -2.90 3.81 -27.17
C ALA A 196 -2.15 3.66 -28.49
N ARG A 197 -1.65 2.45 -28.80
CA ARG A 197 -1.00 2.16 -30.07
C ARG A 197 -1.90 2.44 -31.26
N MET A 198 -3.18 2.05 -31.18
CA MET A 198 -4.15 2.33 -32.24
C MET A 198 -4.42 3.83 -32.38
N LEU A 199 -4.58 4.55 -31.27
CA LEU A 199 -4.80 6.00 -31.29
C LEU A 199 -3.61 6.75 -31.86
N ASP A 200 -2.39 6.39 -31.46
CA ASP A 200 -1.16 7.01 -31.96
C ASP A 200 -0.97 6.71 -33.45
N ALA A 201 -1.27 5.48 -33.90
CA ALA A 201 -1.22 5.11 -35.32
C ALA A 201 -2.22 5.91 -36.18
N VAL A 202 -3.44 6.13 -35.67
CA VAL A 202 -4.44 6.99 -36.33
C VAL A 202 -3.94 8.44 -36.40
N ARG A 203 -3.41 8.99 -35.29
CA ARG A 203 -2.87 10.36 -35.24
C ARG A 203 -1.70 10.55 -36.22
N GLU A 204 -0.82 9.56 -36.32
CA GLU A 204 0.34 9.58 -37.21
C GLU A 204 0.04 9.18 -38.66
N HIS A 205 -1.22 8.82 -38.98
CA HIS A 205 -1.62 8.34 -40.30
C HIS A 205 -0.81 7.12 -40.77
N ARG A 206 -0.51 6.20 -39.85
CA ARG A 206 0.29 4.99 -40.09
C ARG A 206 -0.52 3.73 -39.77
N PRO A 207 -0.46 2.67 -40.59
CA PRO A 207 -1.14 1.42 -40.27
C PRO A 207 -0.42 0.68 -39.14
N VAL A 208 -1.18 0.09 -38.22
CA VAL A 208 -0.64 -0.88 -37.24
C VAL A 208 -0.51 -2.23 -37.93
N ALA A 209 0.68 -2.83 -37.90
CA ALA A 209 0.88 -4.17 -38.44
C ALA A 209 -0.02 -5.19 -37.72
N GLY A 210 -0.77 -6.02 -38.47
CA GLY A 210 -1.70 -6.99 -37.89
C GLY A 210 -1.07 -7.97 -36.89
N ARG A 211 0.21 -8.33 -37.10
CA ARG A 211 0.98 -9.14 -36.14
C ARG A 211 1.15 -8.47 -34.78
N LEU A 212 1.24 -7.13 -34.72
CA LEU A 212 1.31 -6.39 -33.46
C LEU A 212 -0.05 -6.36 -32.76
N LEU A 213 -1.15 -6.22 -33.50
CA LEU A 213 -2.50 -6.31 -32.91
C LEU A 213 -2.75 -7.69 -32.29
N VAL A 214 -2.40 -8.77 -33.01
CA VAL A 214 -2.48 -10.14 -32.48
C VAL A 214 -1.61 -10.27 -31.24
N ARG A 215 -0.38 -9.76 -31.26
CA ARG A 215 0.52 -9.77 -30.09
C ARG A 215 -0.11 -9.06 -28.89
N ASP A 216 -0.69 -7.88 -29.09
CA ASP A 216 -1.27 -7.09 -28.00
C ASP A 216 -2.53 -7.76 -27.42
N VAL A 217 -3.33 -8.43 -28.27
CA VAL A 217 -4.44 -9.31 -27.84
C VAL A 217 -3.91 -10.50 -27.03
N VAL A 218 -2.91 -11.23 -27.53
CA VAL A 218 -2.33 -12.39 -26.82
C VAL A 218 -1.73 -11.96 -25.48
N LEU A 219 -1.02 -10.83 -25.43
CA LEU A 219 -0.47 -10.29 -24.19
C LEU A 219 -1.59 -9.95 -23.20
N THR A 220 -2.65 -9.26 -23.65
CA THR A 220 -3.80 -8.91 -22.82
C THR A 220 -4.46 -10.16 -22.25
N LEU A 221 -4.79 -11.14 -23.09
CA LEU A 221 -5.39 -12.41 -22.66
C LEU A 221 -4.47 -13.16 -21.69
N SER A 222 -3.16 -13.19 -21.95
CA SER A 222 -2.19 -13.85 -21.06
C SER A 222 -2.14 -13.19 -19.68
N LEU A 223 -2.18 -11.86 -19.62
CA LEU A 223 -2.19 -11.11 -18.36
C LEU A 223 -3.53 -11.22 -17.63
N THR A 224 -4.64 -11.33 -18.34
CA THR A 224 -5.95 -11.65 -17.74
C THR A 224 -5.94 -13.05 -17.13
N LEU A 225 -5.42 -14.05 -17.85
CA LEU A 225 -5.29 -15.41 -17.34
C LEU A 225 -4.35 -15.51 -16.14
N ALA A 226 -3.28 -14.69 -16.11
CA ALA A 226 -2.34 -14.65 -15.00
C ALA A 226 -2.98 -14.31 -13.64
N VAL A 227 -4.07 -13.53 -13.62
CA VAL A 227 -4.83 -13.21 -12.40
C VAL A 227 -5.36 -14.47 -11.70
N PHE A 228 -5.68 -15.51 -12.47
CA PHE A 228 -6.21 -16.78 -11.96
C PHE A 228 -5.12 -17.80 -11.61
N ILE A 229 -3.85 -17.51 -11.92
CA ILE A 229 -2.72 -18.40 -11.62
C ILE A 229 -2.33 -18.19 -10.15
N THR A 230 -3.22 -18.65 -9.27
CA THR A 230 -3.08 -18.65 -7.81
C THR A 230 -3.62 -19.98 -7.27
N PRO A 231 -3.31 -20.37 -6.02
CA PRO A 231 -3.92 -21.54 -5.40
C PRO A 231 -5.45 -21.49 -5.30
N TYR A 232 -6.05 -20.31 -5.48
CA TYR A 232 -7.49 -20.08 -5.37
C TYR A 232 -8.22 -20.16 -6.72
N GLY A 233 -7.51 -20.20 -7.85
CA GLY A 233 -8.11 -20.34 -9.17
C GLY A 233 -9.21 -19.31 -9.44
N SER A 234 -10.44 -19.78 -9.71
CA SER A 234 -11.61 -18.93 -9.97
C SER A 234 -12.17 -18.21 -8.75
N ASP A 235 -11.84 -18.64 -7.52
CA ASP A 235 -12.35 -18.02 -6.30
C ASP A 235 -11.87 -16.58 -6.12
N VAL A 236 -10.84 -16.16 -6.85
CA VAL A 236 -10.42 -14.76 -6.94
C VAL A 236 -11.53 -13.83 -7.43
N VAL A 237 -12.51 -14.33 -8.21
CA VAL A 237 -13.68 -13.51 -8.61
C VAL A 237 -14.50 -13.14 -7.37
N ARG A 238 -14.80 -14.12 -6.52
CA ARG A 238 -15.52 -13.94 -5.25
C ARG A 238 -14.76 -13.00 -4.31
N TYR A 239 -13.43 -13.10 -4.26
CA TYR A 239 -12.61 -12.14 -3.52
C TYR A 239 -12.89 -10.68 -3.95
N TYR A 240 -12.90 -10.41 -5.26
CA TYR A 240 -13.12 -9.06 -5.75
C TYR A 240 -14.57 -8.59 -5.56
N GLU A 241 -15.55 -9.49 -5.66
CA GLU A 241 -16.95 -9.19 -5.31
C GLU A 241 -17.09 -8.80 -3.83
N GLN A 242 -16.47 -9.57 -2.93
CA GLN A 242 -16.50 -9.33 -1.48
C GLN A 242 -15.65 -8.14 -1.02
N THR A 243 -14.74 -7.65 -1.86
CA THR A 243 -13.83 -6.54 -1.55
C THR A 243 -14.26 -5.25 -2.26
N VAL A 244 -14.20 -5.22 -3.59
CA VAL A 244 -14.48 -4.03 -4.40
C VAL A 244 -15.98 -3.77 -4.54
N GLY A 245 -16.77 -4.84 -4.61
CA GLY A 245 -18.23 -4.79 -4.71
C GLY A 245 -18.95 -4.58 -3.37
N ASN A 246 -18.24 -4.70 -2.25
CA ASN A 246 -18.84 -4.68 -0.92
C ASN A 246 -19.02 -3.23 -0.41
N PRO A 247 -20.27 -2.79 -0.16
CA PRO A 247 -20.54 -1.44 0.35
C PRO A 247 -19.88 -1.14 1.69
N ALA A 248 -19.70 -2.15 2.56
CA ALA A 248 -19.13 -1.99 3.89
C ALA A 248 -17.70 -1.41 3.83
N PHE A 249 -16.92 -1.76 2.80
CA PHE A 249 -15.58 -1.18 2.61
C PHE A 249 -15.65 0.34 2.41
N ARG A 250 -16.63 0.83 1.63
CA ARG A 250 -16.84 2.27 1.40
C ARG A 250 -17.49 3.00 2.58
N GLU A 251 -18.10 2.27 3.51
CA GLU A 251 -18.80 2.83 4.65
C GLU A 251 -17.90 2.91 5.89
N TYR A 252 -17.03 1.91 6.08
CA TYR A 252 -16.26 1.74 7.30
C TYR A 252 -14.74 1.88 7.12
N ILE A 253 -14.20 1.78 5.89
CA ILE A 253 -12.75 1.84 5.66
C ILE A 253 -12.37 3.12 4.93
N SER A 254 -11.62 3.97 5.62
CA SER A 254 -11.32 5.34 5.17
C SER A 254 -10.57 5.42 3.84
N GLU A 255 -9.78 4.41 3.50
CA GLU A 255 -9.04 4.33 2.23
C GLU A 255 -9.94 4.19 1.00
N TRP A 256 -11.18 3.72 1.20
CA TRP A 256 -12.16 3.49 0.15
C TRP A 256 -13.06 4.71 -0.09
N TYR A 257 -12.95 5.74 0.75
CA TYR A 257 -13.66 6.98 0.53
C TYR A 257 -13.16 7.72 -0.72
N PRO A 258 -14.03 8.48 -1.39
CA PRO A 258 -13.62 9.43 -2.40
C PRO A 258 -12.60 10.45 -1.86
N LEU A 259 -11.79 11.02 -2.75
CA LEU A 259 -10.88 12.09 -2.35
C LEU A 259 -11.65 13.30 -1.84
N SER A 260 -11.18 13.85 -0.71
CA SER A 260 -11.68 15.11 -0.16
C SER A 260 -10.57 15.88 0.53
N PHE A 261 -10.69 17.21 0.51
CA PHE A 261 -9.77 18.09 1.25
C PHE A 261 -9.90 17.95 2.76
N GLU A 262 -11.05 17.49 3.26
CA GLU A 262 -11.30 17.27 4.68
C GLU A 262 -10.57 16.04 5.21
N ARG A 263 -10.59 14.92 4.47
CA ARG A 263 -10.08 13.62 4.96
C ARG A 263 -8.68 13.31 4.46
N VAL A 264 -8.41 13.61 3.19
CA VAL A 264 -7.17 13.24 2.49
C VAL A 264 -6.62 14.42 1.66
N PRO A 265 -6.32 15.57 2.30
CA PRO A 265 -5.92 16.79 1.60
C PRO A 265 -4.67 16.62 0.73
N ALA A 266 -3.67 15.87 1.21
CA ALA A 266 -2.43 15.62 0.49
C ALA A 266 -2.65 14.88 -0.84
N ALA A 267 -3.41 13.77 -0.80
CA ALA A 267 -3.78 13.01 -2.00
C ALA A 267 -4.65 13.83 -2.95
N THR A 268 -5.59 14.62 -2.40
CA THR A 268 -6.46 15.50 -3.19
C THR A 268 -5.65 16.56 -3.94
N LEU A 269 -4.74 17.26 -3.25
CA LEU A 269 -3.85 18.26 -3.86
C LEU A 269 -2.96 17.63 -4.95
N PHE A 270 -2.43 16.44 -4.70
CA PHE A 270 -1.65 15.69 -5.69
C PHE A 270 -2.46 15.40 -6.95
N VAL A 271 -3.67 14.85 -6.81
CA VAL A 271 -4.53 14.53 -7.95
C VAL A 271 -4.94 15.81 -8.70
N CYS A 272 -5.27 16.90 -8.00
CA CYS A 272 -5.55 18.19 -8.65
C CYS A 272 -4.35 18.66 -9.49
N ALA A 273 -3.12 18.58 -8.96
CA ALA A 273 -1.92 18.95 -9.69
C ALA A 273 -1.71 18.08 -10.95
N VAL A 274 -1.94 16.77 -10.84
CA VAL A 274 -1.88 15.83 -11.98
C VAL A 274 -2.94 16.17 -13.02
N VAL A 275 -4.19 16.41 -12.61
CA VAL A 275 -5.28 16.77 -13.53
C VAL A 275 -4.98 18.08 -14.27
N VAL A 276 -4.47 19.10 -13.57
CA VAL A 276 -4.05 20.35 -14.23
C VAL A 276 -2.95 20.09 -15.26
N LEU A 277 -1.97 19.24 -14.94
CA LEU A 277 -0.92 18.87 -15.88
C LEU A 277 -1.48 18.12 -17.09
N VAL A 278 -2.39 17.18 -16.87
CA VAL A 278 -3.07 16.44 -17.95
C VAL A 278 -3.84 17.41 -18.85
N VAL A 279 -4.65 18.32 -18.28
CA VAL A 279 -5.43 19.29 -19.07
C VAL A 279 -4.51 20.20 -19.91
N ARG A 280 -3.37 20.63 -19.34
CA ARG A 280 -2.43 21.50 -20.07
C ARG A 280 -1.58 20.75 -21.09
N GLY A 281 -1.24 19.49 -20.83
CA GLY A 281 -0.33 18.67 -21.65
C GLY A 281 -1.00 17.64 -22.55
N ALA A 282 -2.32 17.42 -22.46
CA ALA A 282 -3.01 16.30 -23.13
C ALA A 282 -2.79 16.24 -24.64
N ARG A 283 -2.57 17.39 -25.29
CA ARG A 283 -2.33 17.48 -26.74
C ARG A 283 -0.96 16.98 -27.17
N THR A 284 0.04 17.02 -26.29
CA THR A 284 1.41 16.57 -26.58
C THR A 284 1.72 15.21 -25.95
N MET A 285 0.92 14.78 -24.96
CA MET A 285 1.06 13.48 -24.32
C MET A 285 0.90 12.31 -25.28
N GLU A 286 1.82 11.34 -25.19
CA GLU A 286 1.63 9.98 -25.72
C GLU A 286 0.29 9.40 -25.25
N SER A 287 -0.47 8.75 -26.13
CA SER A 287 -1.82 8.26 -25.80
C SER A 287 -1.81 7.30 -24.60
N PHE A 288 -0.77 6.48 -24.45
CA PHE A 288 -0.66 5.56 -23.32
C PHE A 288 -0.52 6.29 -21.98
N THR A 289 0.32 7.34 -21.93
CA THR A 289 0.50 8.15 -20.73
C THR A 289 -0.80 8.86 -20.38
N LEU A 290 -1.48 9.46 -21.37
CA LEU A 290 -2.76 10.14 -21.18
C LEU A 290 -3.82 9.18 -20.63
N LEU A 291 -3.99 8.01 -21.26
CA LEU A 291 -5.00 7.02 -20.84
C LEU A 291 -4.69 6.45 -19.45
N THR A 292 -3.43 6.12 -19.17
CA THR A 292 -3.01 5.54 -17.88
C THR A 292 -3.18 6.54 -16.74
N ILE A 293 -2.68 7.76 -16.90
CA ILE A 293 -2.78 8.80 -15.87
C ILE A 293 -4.24 9.25 -15.72
N GLY A 294 -5.00 9.36 -16.81
CA GLY A 294 -6.42 9.71 -16.80
C GLY A 294 -7.26 8.68 -16.05
N LEU A 295 -7.09 7.38 -16.37
CA LEU A 295 -7.79 6.30 -15.67
C LEU A 295 -7.41 6.26 -14.19
N LEU A 296 -6.12 6.27 -13.85
CA LEU A 296 -5.68 6.20 -12.46
C LEU A 296 -6.11 7.44 -11.66
N SER A 297 -6.20 8.62 -12.29
CA SER A 297 -6.75 9.82 -11.65
C SER A 297 -8.26 9.69 -11.41
N ALA A 298 -9.02 9.18 -12.37
CA ALA A 298 -10.45 8.91 -12.19
C ALA A 298 -10.68 7.90 -11.05
N MET A 299 -9.90 6.82 -11.01
CA MET A 299 -9.94 5.84 -9.92
C MET A 299 -9.55 6.46 -8.58
N ALA A 300 -8.52 7.32 -8.54
CA ALA A 300 -8.11 8.02 -7.33
C ALA A 300 -9.21 8.94 -6.81
N ILE A 301 -9.91 9.68 -7.68
CA ILE A 301 -11.06 10.51 -7.29
C ILE A 301 -12.16 9.66 -6.64
N MET A 302 -12.43 8.48 -7.19
CA MET A 302 -13.44 7.56 -6.66
C MET A 302 -13.02 6.88 -5.34
N SER A 303 -11.72 6.66 -5.15
CA SER A 303 -11.18 6.05 -3.93
C SER A 303 -9.72 6.46 -3.70
N ALA A 304 -9.45 7.03 -2.52
CA ALA A 304 -8.15 7.56 -2.14
C ALA A 304 -7.00 6.54 -2.27
N ARG A 305 -7.28 5.24 -2.11
CA ARG A 305 -6.29 4.16 -2.26
C ARG A 305 -5.60 4.13 -3.63
N TYR A 306 -6.26 4.61 -4.68
CA TYR A 306 -5.68 4.63 -6.04
C TYR A 306 -4.71 5.80 -6.26
N ALA A 307 -4.54 6.70 -5.28
CA ALA A 307 -3.49 7.71 -5.30
C ALA A 307 -2.08 7.09 -5.36
N THR A 308 -1.87 5.92 -4.76
CA THR A 308 -0.57 5.22 -4.78
C THR A 308 -0.19 4.68 -6.16
N PRO A 309 -1.03 3.86 -6.84
CA PRO A 309 -0.82 3.50 -8.25
C PRO A 309 -0.59 4.73 -9.15
N LEU A 310 -1.40 5.78 -8.99
CA LEU A 310 -1.24 7.01 -9.76
C LEU A 310 0.12 7.66 -9.52
N ALA A 311 0.54 7.79 -8.25
CA ALA A 311 1.82 8.38 -7.88
C ALA A 311 3.01 7.59 -8.44
N LEU A 312 2.98 6.26 -8.38
CA LEU A 312 4.04 5.41 -8.95
C LEU A 312 4.12 5.52 -10.48
N ALA A 313 2.98 5.51 -11.17
CA ALA A 313 2.93 5.73 -12.62
C ALA A 313 3.39 7.15 -12.98
N ALA A 314 2.96 8.15 -12.21
CA ALA A 314 3.30 9.55 -12.42
C ALA A 314 4.82 9.79 -12.38
N ILE A 315 5.53 9.23 -11.39
CA ILE A 315 6.99 9.38 -11.25
C ILE A 315 7.74 9.01 -12.53
N GLY A 316 7.29 7.96 -13.23
CA GLY A 316 7.98 7.47 -14.42
C GLY A 316 7.45 8.02 -15.75
N LEU A 317 6.23 8.56 -15.78
CA LEU A 317 5.55 8.99 -17.02
C LEU A 317 5.39 10.51 -17.16
N LEU A 318 5.12 11.23 -16.06
CA LEU A 318 4.82 12.67 -16.11
C LEU A 318 6.02 13.62 -16.20
N PRO A 319 7.25 13.29 -15.77
CA PRO A 319 8.36 14.24 -15.86
C PRO A 319 8.65 14.74 -17.27
N VAL A 320 8.61 13.84 -18.27
CA VAL A 320 8.82 14.21 -19.69
C VAL A 320 7.73 15.17 -20.16
N VAL A 321 6.48 14.88 -19.82
CA VAL A 321 5.36 15.74 -20.21
C VAL A 321 5.47 17.12 -19.57
N LEU A 322 5.92 17.18 -18.32
CA LEU A 322 6.11 18.43 -17.61
C LEU A 322 7.21 19.29 -18.24
N ASP A 323 8.28 18.66 -18.76
CA ASP A 323 9.31 19.35 -19.54
C ASP A 323 8.77 19.90 -20.86
N GLU A 324 7.94 19.15 -21.58
CA GLU A 324 7.31 19.59 -22.83
C GLU A 324 6.31 20.74 -22.59
N ALA A 325 5.45 20.60 -21.58
CA ALA A 325 4.36 21.54 -21.34
C ALA A 325 4.83 22.89 -20.76
N LEU A 326 5.85 22.89 -19.91
CA LEU A 326 6.36 24.10 -19.26
C LEU A 326 7.70 24.59 -19.84
N GLY A 327 8.26 23.85 -20.80
CA GLY A 327 9.63 24.02 -21.27
C GLY A 327 10.66 23.66 -20.20
N SER A 328 11.89 23.40 -20.65
CA SER A 328 13.03 23.12 -19.75
C SER A 328 13.66 24.40 -19.17
N ARG A 329 12.89 25.48 -18.97
CA ARG A 329 13.40 26.77 -18.48
C ARG A 329 13.72 26.75 -16.99
N ILE A 330 13.01 25.91 -16.22
CA ILE A 330 13.28 25.70 -14.79
C ILE A 330 14.21 24.49 -14.66
N ARG A 331 15.52 24.73 -14.82
CA ARG A 331 16.56 23.76 -14.50
C ARG A 331 17.19 24.17 -13.18
N ILE A 332 17.28 23.22 -12.26
CA ILE A 332 18.13 23.37 -11.08
C ILE A 332 19.55 23.20 -11.58
N GLU A 333 20.26 24.30 -11.79
CA GLU A 333 21.69 24.26 -12.07
C GLU A 333 22.43 23.86 -10.79
N PRO A 334 23.14 22.73 -10.78
CA PRO A 334 23.85 22.33 -9.57
C PRO A 334 24.99 23.31 -9.32
N ASP A 335 24.91 24.03 -8.20
CA ASP A 335 25.99 24.85 -7.69
C ASP A 335 27.00 23.99 -6.89
N ALA A 336 28.03 24.63 -6.35
CA ALA A 336 29.04 23.94 -5.55
C ALA A 336 28.45 23.32 -4.26
N LEU A 337 27.45 23.97 -3.67
CA LEU A 337 26.78 23.51 -2.46
C LEU A 337 25.99 22.22 -2.73
N LEU A 338 25.13 22.18 -3.75
CA LEU A 338 24.32 21.02 -4.09
C LEU A 338 25.19 19.81 -4.44
N ARG A 339 26.31 20.03 -5.16
CA ARG A 339 27.31 18.98 -5.40
C ARG A 339 27.88 18.41 -4.11
N ARG A 340 28.22 19.26 -3.15
CA ARG A 340 28.76 18.85 -1.85
C ARG A 340 27.70 18.11 -1.01
N VAL A 341 26.49 18.67 -0.94
CA VAL A 341 25.33 18.06 -0.25
C VAL A 341 25.03 16.68 -0.82
N SER A 342 24.99 16.52 -2.15
CA SER A 342 24.75 15.22 -2.77
C SER A 342 25.85 14.20 -2.45
N ARG A 343 27.13 14.59 -2.59
CA ARG A 343 28.27 13.69 -2.34
C ARG A 343 28.33 13.16 -0.91
N ILE A 344 27.97 13.98 0.08
CA ILE A 344 27.99 13.59 1.50
C ILE A 344 26.64 12.98 1.91
N GLY A 345 25.55 13.59 1.46
CA GLY A 345 24.19 13.25 1.85
C GLY A 345 23.73 11.90 1.31
N VAL A 346 24.15 11.47 0.11
CA VAL A 346 23.78 10.15 -0.41
C VAL A 346 24.35 9.02 0.45
N PRO A 347 25.66 8.98 0.78
CA PRO A 347 26.21 8.02 1.76
C PRO A 347 25.55 8.14 3.14
N ALA A 348 25.28 9.35 3.63
CA ALA A 348 24.62 9.55 4.92
C ALA A 348 23.18 8.99 4.91
N ALA A 349 22.42 9.22 3.83
CA ALA A 349 21.08 8.67 3.64
C ALA A 349 21.13 7.14 3.54
N ALA A 350 22.12 6.56 2.84
CA ALA A 350 22.32 5.11 2.82
C ALA A 350 22.62 4.56 4.22
N GLY A 351 23.47 5.22 5.01
CA GLY A 351 23.74 4.85 6.41
C GLY A 351 22.49 4.97 7.29
N LEU A 352 21.69 6.03 7.12
CA LEU A 352 20.43 6.24 7.82
C LEU A 352 19.41 5.15 7.48
N LEU A 353 19.33 4.73 6.21
CA LEU A 353 18.51 3.59 5.79
C LEU A 353 19.01 2.28 6.41
N LEU A 354 20.30 1.98 6.31
CA LEU A 354 20.86 0.68 6.73
C LEU A 354 20.93 0.50 8.25
N PHE A 355 21.17 1.57 9.00
CA PHE A 355 21.37 1.51 10.46
C PHE A 355 20.31 2.30 11.23
N GLY A 356 19.96 3.49 10.76
CA GLY A 356 19.00 4.36 11.43
C GLY A 356 17.57 3.81 11.41
N VAL A 357 17.09 3.30 10.26
CA VAL A 357 15.76 2.72 10.14
C VAL A 357 15.59 1.50 11.06
N PRO A 358 16.48 0.49 11.06
CA PRO A 358 16.37 -0.62 12.00
C PRO A 358 16.43 -0.19 13.46
N LEU A 359 17.34 0.72 13.81
CA LEU A 359 17.50 1.20 15.19
C LEU A 359 16.24 1.93 15.67
N LEU A 360 15.72 2.86 14.86
CA LEU A 360 14.51 3.59 15.17
C LEU A 360 13.31 2.66 15.26
N SER A 361 13.19 1.69 14.34
CA SER A 361 12.13 0.68 14.35
C SER A 361 12.20 -0.20 15.60
N HIS A 362 13.40 -0.61 16.02
CA HIS A 362 13.58 -1.39 17.24
C HIS A 362 13.07 -0.62 18.46
N TYR A 363 13.44 0.67 18.55
CA TYR A 363 13.02 1.53 19.65
C TYR A 363 11.50 1.80 19.66
N THR A 364 10.88 1.97 18.49
CA THR A 364 9.45 2.28 18.41
C THR A 364 8.54 1.06 18.58
N LEU A 365 8.97 -0.12 18.10
CA LEU A 365 8.14 -1.31 18.04
C LEU A 365 8.28 -2.23 19.26
N ASN A 366 9.44 -2.25 19.92
CA ASN A 366 9.68 -3.09 21.09
C ASN A 366 9.49 -2.31 22.40
N ARG A 367 8.41 -1.54 22.51
CA ARG A 367 8.08 -0.82 23.74
C ARG A 367 7.68 -1.82 24.83
N PRO A 368 8.38 -1.87 25.99
CA PRO A 368 8.09 -2.83 27.05
C PRO A 368 6.65 -2.76 27.55
N ASP A 369 6.07 -1.56 27.63
CA ASP A 369 4.72 -1.36 28.20
C ASP A 369 3.63 -1.98 27.33
N GLY A 370 3.72 -1.86 26.00
CA GLY A 370 2.76 -2.48 25.10
C GLY A 370 2.86 -4.00 25.06
N ILE A 371 4.05 -4.57 25.28
CA ILE A 371 4.24 -6.02 25.45
C ILE A 371 3.65 -6.48 26.78
N ARG A 372 3.88 -5.71 27.86
CA ARG A 372 3.30 -6.02 29.18
C ARG A 372 1.77 -5.99 29.15
N LEU A 373 1.18 -5.01 28.47
CA LEU A 373 -0.27 -4.92 28.32
C LEU A 373 -0.83 -6.12 27.53
N SER A 374 -0.21 -6.48 26.41
CA SER A 374 -0.66 -7.65 25.64
C SER A 374 -0.56 -8.95 26.46
N ASP A 375 0.50 -9.11 27.26
CA ASP A 375 0.65 -10.23 28.20
C ASP A 375 -0.43 -10.23 29.30
N GLN A 376 -0.81 -9.05 29.82
CA GLN A 376 -1.90 -8.92 30.80
C GLN A 376 -3.24 -9.33 30.19
N VAL A 377 -3.57 -8.81 29.01
CA VAL A 377 -4.81 -9.16 28.29
C VAL A 377 -4.86 -10.67 28.03
N ALA A 378 -3.75 -11.27 27.60
CA ALA A 378 -3.70 -12.70 27.34
C ALA A 378 -3.93 -13.57 28.60
N ARG A 379 -3.47 -13.10 29.77
CA ARG A 379 -3.73 -13.78 31.06
C ARG A 379 -5.19 -13.67 31.49
N GLU A 380 -5.82 -12.52 31.28
CA GLU A 380 -7.22 -12.29 31.68
C GLU A 380 -8.24 -12.95 30.72
N ALA A 381 -7.84 -13.23 29.48
CA ALA A 381 -8.66 -13.90 28.46
C ALA A 381 -8.77 -15.43 28.67
N ILE A 382 -9.23 -15.85 29.86
CA ILE A 382 -9.45 -17.25 30.26
C ILE A 382 -10.59 -17.92 29.44
N PRO A 383 -10.63 -19.27 29.34
CA PRO A 383 -11.67 -19.95 28.55
C PRO A 383 -13.08 -19.57 28.97
N GLY A 384 -13.96 -19.30 27.99
CA GLY A 384 -15.34 -18.89 28.21
C GLY A 384 -15.56 -17.37 28.28
N ARG A 385 -14.51 -16.57 28.44
CA ARG A 385 -14.59 -15.10 28.32
C ARG A 385 -14.48 -14.65 26.86
N ARG A 386 -15.35 -13.73 26.45
CA ARG A 386 -15.35 -13.13 25.11
C ARG A 386 -14.54 -11.85 25.11
N LEU A 387 -13.67 -11.69 24.10
CA LEU A 387 -12.70 -10.62 24.01
C LEU A 387 -12.98 -9.74 22.79
N LEU A 388 -13.42 -8.50 23.03
CA LEU A 388 -13.49 -7.47 22.02
C LEU A 388 -12.16 -6.71 21.97
N VAL A 389 -11.53 -6.69 20.81
CA VAL A 389 -10.34 -5.88 20.54
C VAL A 389 -10.65 -5.05 19.32
N ASP A 390 -10.26 -3.78 19.31
CA ASP A 390 -10.38 -2.96 18.12
C ASP A 390 -9.56 -3.51 16.94
N GLU A 391 -9.91 -3.04 15.74
CA GLU A 391 -9.31 -3.45 14.47
C GLU A 391 -7.82 -3.11 14.34
N VAL A 392 -7.28 -2.18 15.13
CA VAL A 392 -5.87 -1.80 15.11
C VAL A 392 -5.03 -2.76 15.96
N GLN A 393 -5.58 -3.24 17.08
CA GLN A 393 -4.86 -4.06 18.06
C GLN A 393 -5.17 -5.55 17.93
N ALA A 394 -6.27 -5.96 17.31
CA ALA A 394 -6.69 -7.37 17.21
C ALA A 394 -5.58 -8.27 16.65
N ASP A 395 -5.09 -7.96 15.44
CA ASP A 395 -4.04 -8.74 14.80
C ASP A 395 -2.69 -8.64 15.52
N ARG A 396 -2.40 -7.49 16.13
CA ARG A 396 -1.19 -7.33 16.95
C ARG A 396 -1.22 -8.26 18.15
N LEU A 397 -2.37 -8.35 18.82
CA LEU A 397 -2.57 -9.20 19.97
C LEU A 397 -2.49 -10.68 19.57
N LEU A 398 -3.13 -11.07 18.47
CA LEU A 398 -3.02 -12.42 17.90
C LEU A 398 -1.58 -12.75 17.49
N TRP A 399 -0.80 -11.78 17.00
CA TRP A 399 0.61 -11.97 16.67
C TRP A 399 1.44 -12.35 17.90
N TYR A 400 1.35 -11.57 18.98
CA TYR A 400 2.13 -11.83 20.20
C TYR A 400 1.59 -13.02 21.00
N HIS A 401 0.28 -13.25 20.99
CA HIS A 401 -0.40 -14.27 21.78
C HIS A 401 -1.29 -15.17 20.92
N PRO A 402 -0.70 -16.18 20.22
CA PRO A 402 -1.47 -17.14 19.42
C PRO A 402 -2.49 -17.94 20.23
N SER A 403 -2.36 -18.01 21.55
CA SER A 403 -3.33 -18.64 22.46
C SER A 403 -4.71 -17.98 22.43
N LEU A 404 -4.82 -16.77 21.86
CA LEU A 404 -6.06 -16.02 21.72
C LEU A 404 -6.80 -16.28 20.41
N ILE A 405 -6.24 -17.11 19.52
CA ILE A 405 -6.93 -17.60 18.33
C ILE A 405 -8.26 -18.25 18.72
N GLY A 406 -9.33 -17.85 18.02
CA GLY A 406 -10.71 -18.27 18.29
C GLY A 406 -11.39 -17.56 19.47
N ARG A 407 -10.72 -16.62 20.14
CA ARG A 407 -11.26 -15.85 21.28
C ARG A 407 -11.44 -14.37 20.99
N VAL A 408 -10.56 -13.81 20.17
CA VAL A 408 -10.71 -12.44 19.70
C VAL A 408 -11.95 -12.38 18.81
N ALA A 409 -12.86 -11.48 19.12
CA ALA A 409 -14.16 -11.40 18.47
C ALA A 409 -14.03 -11.22 16.95
N HIS A 410 -13.17 -10.31 16.51
CA HIS A 410 -12.98 -9.97 15.11
C HIS A 410 -11.56 -9.45 14.83
N ASP A 411 -11.20 -9.32 13.56
CA ASP A 411 -9.97 -8.70 13.06
C ASP A 411 -10.31 -7.77 11.89
N VAL A 412 -9.30 -7.32 11.15
CA VAL A 412 -9.48 -6.38 10.03
C VAL A 412 -10.28 -6.95 8.83
N ARG A 413 -10.57 -8.26 8.78
CA ARG A 413 -11.32 -8.89 7.67
C ARG A 413 -12.81 -8.66 7.80
N VAL A 414 -13.24 -7.43 7.51
CA VAL A 414 -14.65 -7.02 7.55
C VAL A 414 -15.56 -7.88 6.67
N GLU A 415 -15.03 -8.47 5.59
CA GLU A 415 -15.75 -9.38 4.70
C GLU A 415 -16.15 -10.71 5.37
N THR A 416 -15.54 -11.05 6.50
CA THR A 416 -15.87 -12.26 7.27
C THR A 416 -16.92 -12.01 8.35
N LEU A 417 -17.30 -10.76 8.59
CA LEU A 417 -18.16 -10.39 9.70
C LEU A 417 -19.62 -10.26 9.26
N PRO A 418 -20.59 -10.72 10.09
CA PRO A 418 -22.00 -10.47 9.83
C PRO A 418 -22.31 -8.96 9.77
N ILE A 419 -23.16 -8.53 8.84
CA ILE A 419 -23.53 -7.10 8.69
C ILE A 419 -24.12 -6.55 10.00
N SER A 420 -24.97 -7.33 10.70
CA SER A 420 -25.53 -6.93 11.99
C SER A 420 -24.48 -6.73 13.08
N TYR A 421 -23.36 -7.44 13.00
CA TYR A 421 -22.22 -7.28 13.91
C TYR A 421 -21.47 -5.98 13.57
N LEU A 422 -21.17 -5.74 12.28
CA LEU A 422 -20.54 -4.50 11.81
C LEU A 422 -21.34 -3.25 12.18
N ASP A 423 -22.66 -3.28 11.98
CA ASP A 423 -23.55 -2.18 12.35
C ASP A 423 -23.49 -1.89 13.86
N SER A 424 -23.51 -2.93 14.68
CA SER A 424 -23.43 -2.81 16.13
C SER A 424 -22.07 -2.28 16.58
N LEU A 425 -20.99 -2.77 15.97
CA LEU A 425 -19.62 -2.34 16.24
C LEU A 425 -19.42 -0.87 15.86
N GLY A 426 -19.79 -0.49 14.63
CA GLY A 426 -19.67 0.89 14.13
C GLY A 426 -20.49 1.88 14.94
N ARG A 427 -21.71 1.51 15.36
CA ARG A 427 -22.51 2.34 16.28
C ARG A 427 -21.86 2.49 17.65
N THR A 428 -21.28 1.42 18.19
CA THR A 428 -20.58 1.45 19.47
C THR A 428 -19.38 2.38 19.42
N TYR A 429 -18.61 2.35 18.33
CA TYR A 429 -17.49 3.26 18.13
C TYR A 429 -17.93 4.72 17.96
N ALA A 430 -19.04 4.97 17.26
CA ALA A 430 -19.53 6.31 17.00
C ALA A 430 -20.29 6.95 18.17
N ARG A 431 -20.99 6.14 18.99
CA ARG A 431 -21.84 6.58 20.11
C ARG A 431 -21.82 5.54 21.24
N PRO A 432 -20.72 5.49 22.03
CA PRO A 432 -20.52 4.45 23.03
C PRO A 432 -21.48 4.56 24.22
N ASP A 433 -22.04 5.73 24.50
CA ASP A 433 -22.99 6.02 25.58
C ASP A 433 -24.44 5.57 25.29
N GLY A 434 -24.72 5.06 24.08
CA GLY A 434 -26.05 4.62 23.70
C GLY A 434 -26.47 3.27 24.30
N ARG A 435 -27.77 3.09 24.53
CA ARG A 435 -28.33 1.80 25.02
C ARG A 435 -27.93 0.59 24.17
N LEU A 436 -27.86 0.78 22.84
CA LEU A 436 -27.46 -0.28 21.92
C LEU A 436 -25.96 -0.61 22.03
N ALA A 437 -25.11 0.40 22.27
CA ALA A 437 -23.69 0.21 22.51
C ALA A 437 -23.46 -0.55 23.83
N ALA A 438 -24.16 -0.17 24.90
CA ALA A 438 -24.14 -0.90 26.17
C ALA A 438 -24.60 -2.37 26.03
N ALA A 439 -25.64 -2.63 25.23
CA ALA A 439 -26.10 -3.98 24.96
C ALA A 439 -25.06 -4.80 24.16
N PHE A 440 -24.38 -4.18 23.19
CA PHE A 440 -23.32 -4.81 22.41
C PHE A 440 -22.08 -5.10 23.27
N LEU A 441 -21.58 -4.10 24.00
CA LEU A 441 -20.44 -4.23 24.92
C LEU A 441 -20.73 -5.28 26.00
N GLY A 442 -21.97 -5.35 26.48
CA GLY A 442 -22.45 -6.38 27.39
C GLY A 442 -22.39 -7.82 26.84
N GLY A 443 -21.99 -8.02 25.59
CA GLY A 443 -21.63 -9.33 25.06
C GLY A 443 -20.18 -9.75 25.32
N PHE A 444 -19.33 -8.86 25.84
CA PHE A 444 -17.89 -9.07 25.98
C PHE A 444 -17.43 -8.86 27.43
N ASP A 445 -16.54 -9.73 27.86
CA ASP A 445 -15.96 -9.71 29.20
C ASP A 445 -14.69 -8.86 29.24
N LEU A 446 -13.93 -8.85 28.14
CA LEU A 446 -12.76 -8.00 27.98
C LEU A 446 -12.94 -7.08 26.79
N VAL A 447 -12.53 -5.83 26.95
CA VAL A 447 -12.52 -4.83 25.88
C VAL A 447 -11.15 -4.17 25.83
N VAL A 448 -10.49 -4.20 24.66
CA VAL A 448 -9.19 -3.56 24.42
C VAL A 448 -9.35 -2.54 23.31
N VAL A 449 -8.92 -1.30 23.57
CA VAL A 449 -9.15 -0.15 22.69
C VAL A 449 -7.92 0.74 22.57
N ASP A 450 -7.55 1.08 21.34
CA ASP A 450 -6.60 2.10 20.95
C ASP A 450 -7.26 3.48 21.05
N ARG A 451 -6.82 4.26 22.03
CA ARG A 451 -7.37 5.58 22.38
C ARG A 451 -7.17 6.61 21.28
N ARG A 452 -6.20 6.41 20.36
CA ARG A 452 -5.96 7.34 19.25
C ARG A 452 -7.04 7.23 18.18
N VAL A 453 -7.71 6.07 18.10
CA VAL A 453 -8.76 5.79 17.13
C VAL A 453 -10.14 5.86 17.79
N HIS A 454 -10.27 5.28 18.98
CA HIS A 454 -11.54 5.10 19.69
C HIS A 454 -11.56 5.85 21.02
N GLU A 455 -11.15 7.12 21.01
CA GLU A 455 -11.04 7.97 22.22
C GLU A 455 -12.35 8.01 23.02
N GLN A 456 -13.48 8.22 22.35
CA GLN A 456 -14.78 8.32 23.02
C GLN A 456 -15.20 7.01 23.69
N LEU A 457 -14.90 5.86 23.06
CA LEU A 457 -15.20 4.56 23.64
C LEU A 457 -14.32 4.29 24.86
N ALA A 458 -13.03 4.62 24.79
CA ALA A 458 -12.12 4.49 25.94
C ALA A 458 -12.60 5.36 27.12
N ILE A 459 -12.96 6.62 26.87
CA ILE A 459 -13.51 7.52 27.90
C ILE A 459 -14.81 6.96 28.48
N HIS A 460 -15.69 6.41 27.64
CA HIS A 460 -16.94 5.80 28.11
C HIS A 460 -16.68 4.62 29.05
N LEU A 461 -15.79 3.69 28.67
CA LEU A 461 -15.44 2.52 29.48
C LEU A 461 -14.74 2.87 30.80
N GLU A 462 -13.98 3.98 30.85
CA GLU A 462 -13.39 4.48 32.10
C GLU A 462 -14.44 4.93 33.13
N HIS A 463 -15.58 5.44 32.66
CA HIS A 463 -16.65 5.96 33.51
C HIS A 463 -17.80 4.98 33.70
N ASP A 464 -17.84 3.87 32.95
CA ASP A 464 -18.85 2.83 33.09
C ASP A 464 -18.57 1.97 34.34
N PRO A 465 -19.47 1.97 35.35
CA PRO A 465 -19.28 1.17 36.57
C PRO A 465 -19.28 -0.35 36.32
N GLY A 466 -19.74 -0.79 35.15
CA GLY A 466 -19.71 -2.19 34.70
C GLY A 466 -18.34 -2.67 34.21
N TYR A 467 -17.37 -1.77 34.01
CA TYR A 467 -16.01 -2.10 33.59
C TYR A 467 -14.96 -1.61 34.59
N VAL A 468 -13.81 -2.27 34.61
CA VAL A 468 -12.61 -1.88 35.36
C VAL A 468 -11.43 -1.90 34.40
N GLU A 469 -10.73 -0.78 34.30
CA GLU A 469 -9.44 -0.78 33.62
C GLU A 469 -8.42 -1.56 34.44
N PHE A 470 -7.87 -2.63 33.87
CA PHE A 470 -6.86 -3.48 34.54
C PHE A 470 -5.46 -3.31 33.94
N GLY A 471 -5.35 -2.66 32.78
CA GLY A 471 -4.09 -2.41 32.10
C GLY A 471 -4.18 -1.24 31.13
N ARG A 472 -3.08 -0.49 31.02
CA ARG A 472 -2.94 0.66 30.12
C ARG A 472 -1.50 0.78 29.64
N ASP A 473 -1.31 1.11 28.37
CA ASP A 473 -0.05 1.63 27.81
C ASP A 473 -0.24 3.08 27.30
N ALA A 474 0.72 3.62 26.55
CA ALA A 474 0.64 5.01 26.08
C ALA A 474 -0.60 5.30 25.21
N ASP A 475 -1.04 4.32 24.41
CA ASP A 475 -2.08 4.51 23.39
C ASP A 475 -3.26 3.53 23.54
N VAL A 476 -3.13 2.47 24.35
CA VAL A 476 -4.10 1.36 24.45
C VAL A 476 -4.54 1.17 25.90
N SER A 477 -5.85 1.01 26.09
CA SER A 477 -6.47 0.66 27.38
C SER A 477 -7.17 -0.70 27.30
N ALA A 478 -7.09 -1.47 28.39
CA ALA A 478 -7.74 -2.75 28.52
C ALA A 478 -8.68 -2.77 29.75
N PHE A 479 -9.92 -3.16 29.49
CA PHE A 479 -11.02 -3.15 30.44
C PHE A 479 -11.56 -4.56 30.65
N LEU A 480 -11.88 -4.88 31.91
CA LEU A 480 -12.51 -6.12 32.32
C LEU A 480 -13.90 -5.79 32.87
N ARG A 481 -14.91 -6.53 32.42
CA ARG A 481 -16.27 -6.40 32.91
C ARG A 481 -16.38 -6.95 34.34
N ARG A 482 -17.11 -6.25 35.20
CA ARG A 482 -17.37 -6.64 36.59
C ARG A 482 -18.37 -7.77 36.72
#